data_AF-A0A7S2W200-F1
#
_entry.id   AF-A0A7S2W200-F1
#
_cell.length_a   1.000
_cell.length_b   1.000
_cell.length_c   1.000
_cell.angle_alpha   90.00
_cell.angle_beta   90.00
_cell.angle_gamma   90.00
#
_symmetry.space_group_name_H-M   'P 1'
#
loop_
_entity.id
_entity.type
_entity.pdbx_description
1 polymer ?
#
loop_
_entity_poly.entity_id
_entity_poly.type
_entity_poly.pdbx_seq_one_letter_code
_entity_poly.pdbx_strand_id
1 'polypeptide(L)'
;MDSNSLLGDAAEVRAQIERIKRQVMEGPSALKMVCFLTCAVSLVYDVFDIFGEVITIHPFKMIITGYAGVFVFLGCVLEFQQACCGFIRRWINTWMKILTRVWGRGLLYIVAGAMQLSLNNIGGYICGAALITCGILSMTLSKVATNKLGALHERLIAGHTDDLVYVRQVFNRYDKDDNGYLSPAELASACKEMGSGFTTSELVAIFDYIDADGGGKLSYTEFEAFFTGKTKVNFSAVAL
;
A
#
# COMPACT_ATOMS: atom_id res chain seq x y z
N MET A 1 9.22 -31.31 -16.42
CA MET A 1 8.76 -29.93 -16.17
C MET A 1 9.97 -29.16 -15.72
N ASP A 2 10.48 -28.29 -16.58
CA ASP A 2 11.81 -27.71 -16.44
C ASP A 2 11.80 -26.59 -15.40
N SER A 3 12.79 -26.59 -14.51
CA SER A 3 12.96 -25.57 -13.46
C SER A 3 12.97 -24.13 -14.00
N ASN A 4 13.42 -23.91 -15.25
CA ASN A 4 13.36 -22.61 -15.91
C ASN A 4 11.93 -22.15 -16.27
N SER A 5 10.99 -23.06 -16.51
CA SER A 5 9.59 -22.67 -16.78
C SER A 5 8.87 -22.24 -15.51
N LEU A 6 9.13 -22.91 -14.39
CA LEU A 6 8.57 -22.56 -13.07
C LEU A 6 9.09 -21.22 -12.54
N LEU A 7 10.38 -20.93 -12.75
CA LEU A 7 10.98 -19.64 -12.38
C LEU A 7 10.46 -18.48 -13.26
N GLY A 8 10.24 -18.73 -14.55
CA GLY A 8 9.63 -17.77 -15.47
C GLY A 8 8.20 -17.42 -15.08
N ASP A 9 7.37 -18.42 -14.76
CA ASP A 9 5.99 -18.22 -14.32
C ASP A 9 5.92 -17.47 -12.99
N ALA A 10 6.80 -17.77 -12.03
CA ALA A 10 6.82 -17.08 -10.74
C ALA A 10 7.24 -15.59 -10.86
N ALA A 11 8.15 -15.26 -11.78
CA ALA A 11 8.55 -13.89 -12.04
C ALA A 11 7.43 -13.07 -12.70
N GLU A 12 6.75 -13.64 -13.69
CA GLU A 12 5.61 -13.01 -14.37
C GLU A 12 4.46 -12.76 -13.38
N VAL A 13 4.14 -13.73 -12.52
CA VAL A 13 3.08 -13.56 -11.52
C VAL A 13 3.46 -12.50 -10.49
N ARG A 14 4.72 -12.45 -10.03
CA ARG A 14 5.19 -11.36 -9.14
C ARG A 14 5.06 -9.98 -9.79
N ALA A 15 5.39 -9.86 -11.07
CA ALA A 15 5.20 -8.62 -11.81
C ALA A 15 3.72 -8.21 -11.89
N GLN A 16 2.81 -9.18 -12.05
CA GLN A 16 1.37 -8.92 -12.04
C GLN A 16 0.86 -8.48 -10.67
N ILE A 17 1.32 -9.10 -9.57
CA ILE A 17 0.98 -8.68 -8.20
C ILE A 17 1.40 -7.24 -7.97
N GLU A 18 2.63 -6.87 -8.31
CA GLU A 18 3.14 -5.51 -8.10
C GLU A 18 2.38 -4.47 -8.95
N ARG A 19 1.99 -4.82 -10.18
CA ARG A 19 1.12 -3.95 -11.00
C ARG A 19 -0.25 -3.74 -10.34
N ILE A 20 -0.88 -4.81 -9.84
CA ILE A 20 -2.18 -4.73 -9.16
C ILE A 20 -2.07 -3.95 -7.86
N LYS A 21 -1.05 -4.21 -7.05
CA LYS A 21 -0.77 -3.49 -5.80
C LYS A 21 -0.55 -2.01 -6.07
N ARG A 22 0.18 -1.65 -7.13
CA ARG A 22 0.33 -0.26 -7.56
C ARG A 22 -1.01 0.36 -7.98
N GLN A 23 -1.85 -0.37 -8.71
CA GLN A 23 -3.21 0.07 -9.05
C GLN A 23 -4.11 0.22 -7.82
N VAL A 24 -3.99 -0.64 -6.80
CA VAL A 24 -4.74 -0.54 -5.53
C VAL A 24 -4.29 0.68 -4.72
N MET A 25 -2.97 0.93 -4.66
CA MET A 25 -2.40 1.99 -3.83
C MET A 25 -2.55 3.37 -4.48
N GLU A 26 -2.23 3.46 -5.77
CA GLU A 26 -2.23 4.74 -6.48
C GLU A 26 -3.58 5.02 -7.15
N GLY A 27 -4.33 4.01 -7.58
CA GLY A 27 -5.54 4.19 -8.39
C GLY A 27 -5.21 4.54 -9.86
N PRO A 28 -6.17 4.36 -10.79
CA PRO A 28 -5.96 4.71 -12.19
C PRO A 28 -5.75 6.23 -12.37
N SER A 29 -4.79 6.62 -13.23
CA SER A 29 -4.44 8.04 -13.44
C SER A 29 -5.63 8.89 -13.90
N ALA A 30 -6.56 8.31 -14.66
CA ALA A 30 -7.79 8.99 -15.08
C ALA A 30 -8.67 9.40 -13.89
N LEU A 31 -8.80 8.53 -12.88
CA LEU A 31 -9.58 8.83 -11.67
C LEU A 31 -8.95 9.97 -10.88
N LYS A 32 -7.61 9.96 -10.73
CA LYS A 32 -6.89 11.04 -10.05
C LYS A 32 -7.13 12.39 -10.73
N MET A 33 -7.09 12.42 -12.06
CA MET A 33 -7.32 13.64 -12.83
C MET A 33 -8.75 14.17 -12.62
N VAL A 34 -9.75 13.28 -12.65
CA VAL A 34 -11.15 13.66 -12.35
C VAL A 34 -11.27 14.22 -10.94
N CYS A 35 -10.74 13.51 -9.93
CA CYS A 35 -10.80 13.95 -8.54
C CYS A 35 -10.08 15.29 -8.33
N PHE A 36 -8.92 15.48 -8.96
CA PHE A 36 -8.19 16.74 -8.93
C PHE A 36 -9.00 17.88 -9.52
N LEU A 37 -9.61 17.69 -10.69
CA LEU A 37 -10.45 18.71 -11.33
C LEU A 37 -11.67 19.04 -10.48
N THR A 38 -12.35 18.02 -9.91
CA THR A 38 -13.47 18.23 -8.99
C THR A 38 -13.04 19.02 -7.75
N CYS A 39 -11.90 18.69 -7.15
CA CYS A 39 -11.39 19.44 -6.00
C CYS A 39 -10.97 20.86 -6.38
N ALA A 40 -10.34 21.08 -7.53
CA ALA A 40 -9.93 22.41 -7.97
C ALA A 40 -11.14 23.32 -8.21
N VAL A 41 -12.18 22.81 -8.88
CA VAL A 41 -13.44 23.55 -9.09
C VAL A 41 -14.13 23.85 -7.76
N SER A 42 -14.19 22.86 -6.87
CA SER A 42 -14.82 23.02 -5.55
C SER A 42 -14.05 24.03 -4.68
N LEU A 43 -12.71 24.05 -4.74
CA LEU A 43 -11.88 24.99 -3.99
C LEU A 43 -12.10 26.43 -4.47
N VAL A 44 -12.20 26.63 -5.79
CA VAL A 44 -12.51 27.94 -6.35
C VAL A 44 -13.89 28.40 -5.89
N TYR A 45 -14.88 27.50 -5.92
CA TYR A 45 -16.21 27.79 -5.41
C TYR A 45 -16.18 28.19 -3.92
N ASP A 46 -15.54 27.39 -3.06
CA ASP A 46 -15.44 27.65 -1.62
C ASP A 46 -14.81 29.03 -1.33
N VAL A 47 -13.79 29.43 -2.10
CA VAL A 47 -13.18 30.77 -1.98
C VAL A 47 -14.19 31.87 -2.30
N PHE A 48 -14.95 31.76 -3.40
CA PHE A 48 -15.97 32.76 -3.75
C PHE A 48 -17.13 32.78 -2.74
N ASP A 49 -17.56 31.61 -2.24
CA ASP A 49 -18.62 31.46 -1.25
C ASP A 49 -18.22 32.13 0.08
N ILE A 50 -16.96 31.95 0.53
CA ILE A 50 -16.41 32.65 1.72
C ILE A 50 -16.52 34.17 1.57
N PHE A 51 -16.16 34.74 0.42
CA PHE A 51 -16.29 36.19 0.20
C PHE A 51 -17.75 36.66 0.25
N GLY A 52 -18.69 35.88 -0.28
CA GLY A 52 -20.12 36.16 -0.20
C GLY A 52 -20.66 36.10 1.23
N GLU A 53 -20.18 35.15 2.03
CA GLU A 53 -20.61 34.98 3.41
C GLU A 53 -20.05 36.04 4.37
N VAL A 54 -18.85 36.55 4.10
CA VAL A 54 -18.28 37.70 4.85
C VAL A 54 -19.20 38.92 4.77
N ILE A 55 -19.87 39.14 3.63
CA ILE A 55 -20.78 40.26 3.44
C ILE A 55 -22.10 40.04 4.21
N THR A 56 -22.56 38.79 4.32
CA THR A 56 -23.86 38.44 4.92
C THR A 56 -23.79 38.09 6.41
N ILE A 57 -22.58 37.95 6.98
CA ILE A 57 -22.30 37.74 8.41
C ILE A 57 -23.04 36.50 8.98
N HIS A 58 -22.90 35.36 8.30
CA HIS A 58 -23.36 34.06 8.81
C HIS A 58 -22.19 33.24 9.40
N PRO A 59 -21.84 33.41 10.69
CA PRO A 59 -20.60 32.86 11.26
C PRO A 59 -20.54 31.32 11.23
N PHE A 60 -21.68 30.65 11.40
CA PHE A 60 -21.74 29.19 11.33
C PHE A 60 -21.42 28.64 9.95
N LYS A 61 -21.94 29.28 8.89
CA LYS A 61 -21.66 28.86 7.53
C LYS A 61 -20.20 29.12 7.15
N MET A 62 -19.66 30.27 7.55
CA MET A 62 -18.24 30.61 7.32
C MET A 62 -17.29 29.56 7.91
N ILE A 63 -17.60 29.04 9.10
CA ILE A 63 -16.82 27.98 9.72
C ILE A 63 -16.89 26.69 8.89
N ILE A 64 -18.09 26.29 8.46
CA ILE A 64 -18.29 25.07 7.66
C ILE A 64 -17.59 25.20 6.30
N THR A 65 -17.77 26.31 5.59
CA THR A 65 -17.12 26.57 4.28
C THR A 65 -15.61 26.65 4.42
N GLY A 66 -15.10 27.25 5.51
CA GLY A 66 -13.68 27.26 5.82
C GLY A 66 -13.09 25.85 6.00
N TYR A 67 -13.75 24.99 6.79
CA TYR A 67 -13.31 23.60 6.96
C TYR A 67 -13.44 22.79 5.66
N ALA A 68 -14.56 22.94 4.93
CA ALA A 68 -14.75 22.29 3.62
C ALA A 68 -13.62 22.65 2.66
N GLY A 69 -13.28 23.94 2.54
CA GLY A 69 -12.17 24.42 1.72
C GLY A 69 -10.82 23.80 2.11
N VAL A 70 -10.55 23.61 3.40
CA VAL A 70 -9.33 22.93 3.88
C VAL A 70 -9.31 21.45 3.45
N PHE A 71 -10.42 20.73 3.58
CA PHE A 71 -10.49 19.33 3.12
C PHE A 71 -10.34 19.22 1.60
N VAL A 72 -10.99 20.10 0.84
CA VAL A 72 -10.88 20.14 -0.63
C VAL A 72 -9.46 20.50 -1.07
N PHE A 73 -8.82 21.46 -0.41
CA PHE A 73 -7.42 21.80 -0.64
C PHE A 73 -6.50 20.61 -0.38
N LEU A 74 -6.71 19.89 0.73
CA LEU A 74 -5.97 18.66 1.02
C LEU A 74 -6.17 17.61 -0.07
N GLY A 75 -7.40 17.46 -0.58
CA GLY A 75 -7.73 16.63 -1.75
C GLY A 75 -6.93 17.03 -3.00
N CYS A 76 -6.89 18.32 -3.34
CA CYS A 76 -6.07 18.83 -4.44
C CYS A 76 -4.60 18.46 -4.29
N VAL A 77 -4.02 18.66 -3.11
CA VAL A 77 -2.60 18.34 -2.82
C VAL A 77 -2.33 16.84 -2.93
N LEU A 78 -3.29 15.99 -2.53
CA LEU A 78 -3.15 14.53 -2.61
C LEU A 78 -3.22 14.01 -4.04
N GLU A 79 -4.04 14.62 -4.90
CA GLU A 79 -4.19 14.19 -6.31
C GLU A 79 -3.17 14.84 -7.26
N PHE A 80 -2.59 15.97 -6.89
CA PHE A 80 -1.57 16.64 -7.70
C PHE A 80 -0.26 15.83 -7.70
N GLN A 81 -0.05 15.08 -8.79
CA GLN A 81 1.03 14.10 -8.91
C GLN A 81 2.40 14.74 -9.22
N GLN A 82 2.46 16.05 -9.52
CA GLN A 82 3.70 16.77 -9.86
C GLN A 82 4.48 17.20 -8.61
N ALA A 83 5.80 17.01 -8.67
CA ALA A 83 6.77 16.97 -7.58
C ALA A 83 6.92 18.21 -6.66
N CYS A 84 6.08 19.25 -6.78
CA CYS A 84 6.29 20.52 -6.06
C CYS A 84 6.04 20.46 -4.55
N CYS A 85 5.34 19.46 -4.02
CA CYS A 85 4.99 19.39 -2.59
C CYS A 85 5.66 18.21 -1.85
N GLY A 86 6.98 18.04 -2.04
CA GLY A 86 7.74 16.98 -1.38
C GLY A 86 7.71 17.02 0.17
N PHE A 87 7.51 18.20 0.76
CA PHE A 87 7.39 18.36 2.22
C PHE A 87 6.02 17.89 2.73
N ILE A 88 4.93 18.41 2.15
CA ILE A 88 3.56 18.09 2.59
C ILE A 88 3.27 16.61 2.37
N ARG A 89 3.73 16.04 1.24
CA ARG A 89 3.54 14.61 0.97
C ARG A 89 4.32 13.73 1.94
N ARG A 90 5.55 14.11 2.32
CA ARG A 90 6.30 13.42 3.39
C ARG A 90 5.55 13.50 4.71
N TRP A 91 5.08 14.69 5.08
CA TRP A 91 4.34 14.90 6.32
C TRP A 91 3.05 14.06 6.38
N ILE A 92 2.26 14.05 5.30
CA ILE A 92 1.06 13.20 5.18
C ILE A 92 1.43 11.71 5.23
N ASN A 93 2.49 11.28 4.55
CA ASN A 93 2.92 9.87 4.58
C ASN A 93 3.35 9.43 6.00
N THR A 94 3.93 10.34 6.78
CA THR A 94 4.37 10.07 8.15
C THR A 94 3.18 10.00 9.11
N TRP A 95 2.28 11.00 9.06
CA TRP A 95 1.23 11.17 10.06
C TRP A 95 -0.12 10.61 9.66
N MET A 96 -0.42 10.51 8.36
CA MET A 96 -1.73 10.14 7.82
C MET A 96 -1.63 9.03 6.76
N LYS A 97 -1.10 7.86 7.16
CA LYS A 97 -0.99 6.65 6.32
C LYS A 97 -2.32 6.16 5.73
N ILE A 98 -3.46 6.57 6.30
CA ILE A 98 -4.78 6.23 5.77
C ILE A 98 -5.08 6.97 4.46
N LEU A 99 -4.64 8.24 4.34
CA LEU A 99 -4.87 9.09 3.18
C LEU A 99 -3.97 8.75 1.99
N THR A 100 -2.93 7.94 2.20
CA THR A 100 -2.11 7.44 1.09
C THR A 100 -2.81 6.32 0.31
N ARG A 101 -3.87 5.73 0.87
CA ARG A 101 -4.68 4.68 0.21
C ARG A 101 -5.87 5.31 -0.53
N VAL A 102 -6.26 4.71 -1.66
CA VAL A 102 -7.40 5.18 -2.48
C VAL A 102 -8.70 5.28 -1.66
N TRP A 103 -9.00 4.30 -0.80
CA TRP A 103 -10.21 4.33 0.02
C TRP A 103 -10.20 5.44 1.09
N GLY A 104 -9.04 5.80 1.64
CA GLY A 104 -8.91 6.88 2.61
C GLY A 104 -9.13 8.26 1.96
N ARG A 105 -8.63 8.44 0.72
CA ARG A 105 -8.95 9.62 -0.10
C ARG A 105 -10.44 9.68 -0.45
N GLY A 106 -11.03 8.54 -0.81
CA GLY A 106 -12.46 8.44 -1.06
C GLY A 106 -13.31 8.86 0.14
N LEU A 107 -12.92 8.47 1.36
CA LEU A 107 -13.57 8.89 2.59
C LEU A 107 -13.47 10.41 2.80
N LEU A 108 -12.30 11.00 2.55
CA LEU A 108 -12.09 12.45 2.63
C LEU A 108 -13.05 13.21 1.69
N TYR A 109 -13.23 12.74 0.45
CA TYR A 109 -14.16 13.38 -0.50
C TYR A 109 -15.62 13.28 -0.06
N ILE A 110 -16.02 12.15 0.55
CA ILE A 110 -17.38 11.99 1.08
C ILE A 110 -17.62 12.96 2.24
N VAL A 111 -16.66 13.11 3.16
CA VAL A 111 -16.77 14.03 4.29
C VAL A 111 -16.82 15.48 3.80
N ALA A 112 -15.92 15.87 2.88
CA ALA A 112 -15.91 17.21 2.30
C ALA A 112 -17.22 17.53 1.55
N GLY A 113 -17.72 16.58 0.76
CA GLY A 113 -18.97 16.76 0.03
C GLY A 113 -20.18 16.83 0.96
N ALA A 114 -20.23 16.04 2.03
CA ALA A 114 -21.30 16.12 3.03
C ALA A 114 -21.33 17.48 3.74
N MET A 115 -20.16 18.08 4.01
CA MET A 115 -20.08 19.44 4.55
C MET A 115 -20.66 20.47 3.58
N GLN A 116 -20.34 20.38 2.29
CA GLN A 116 -20.87 21.30 1.27
C GLN A 116 -22.38 21.16 1.06
N LEU A 117 -22.93 19.94 1.18
CA LEU A 117 -24.38 19.73 1.17
C LEU A 117 -25.08 20.43 2.35
N SER A 118 -24.40 20.62 3.48
CA SER A 118 -24.97 21.26 4.67
C SER A 118 -25.16 22.77 4.54
N LEU A 119 -24.52 23.43 3.56
CA LEU A 119 -24.54 24.90 3.41
C LEU A 119 -25.85 25.45 2.82
N ASN A 120 -26.71 24.56 2.30
CA ASN A 120 -28.01 24.87 1.67
C ASN A 120 -27.94 25.88 0.51
N ASN A 121 -26.85 25.84 -0.26
CA ASN A 121 -26.62 26.66 -1.45
C ASN A 121 -26.61 25.77 -2.69
N ILE A 122 -27.13 26.26 -3.83
CA ILE A 122 -27.19 25.48 -5.09
C ILE A 122 -25.79 25.06 -5.55
N GLY A 123 -24.80 25.96 -5.47
CA GLY A 123 -23.42 25.64 -5.85
C GLY A 123 -22.78 24.59 -4.93
N GLY A 124 -23.02 24.70 -3.62
CA GLY A 124 -22.60 23.71 -2.64
C GLY A 124 -23.22 22.33 -2.87
N TYR A 125 -24.48 22.26 -3.33
CA TYR A 125 -25.11 21.00 -3.70
C TYR A 125 -24.43 20.31 -4.88
N ILE A 126 -24.08 21.07 -5.92
CA ILE A 126 -23.42 20.54 -7.11
C ILE A 126 -22.00 20.06 -6.78
N CYS A 127 -21.21 20.90 -6.10
CA CYS A 127 -19.84 20.56 -5.71
C CYS A 127 -19.82 19.39 -4.73
N GLY A 128 -20.72 19.40 -3.73
CA GLY A 128 -20.82 18.34 -2.74
C GLY A 128 -21.23 17.00 -3.33
N ALA A 129 -22.21 16.98 -4.24
CA ALA A 129 -22.61 15.77 -4.95
C ALA A 129 -21.47 15.23 -5.85
N ALA A 130 -20.72 16.11 -6.51
CA ALA A 130 -19.58 15.71 -7.33
C ALA A 130 -18.45 15.08 -6.49
N LEU A 131 -18.13 15.66 -5.33
CA LEU A 131 -17.14 15.13 -4.39
C LEU A 131 -17.56 13.76 -3.82
N ILE A 132 -18.81 13.61 -3.39
CA ILE A 132 -19.33 12.32 -2.90
C ILE A 132 -19.27 11.27 -4.00
N THR A 133 -19.63 11.62 -5.24
CA THR A 133 -19.56 10.70 -6.39
C THR A 133 -18.12 10.24 -6.63
N CYS A 134 -17.15 11.16 -6.62
CA CYS A 134 -15.72 10.83 -6.70
C CYS A 134 -15.25 9.94 -5.54
N GLY A 135 -15.76 10.20 -4.34
CA GLY A 135 -15.50 9.40 -3.15
C GLY A 135 -15.99 7.95 -3.29
N ILE A 136 -17.24 7.78 -3.70
CA ILE A 136 -17.85 6.46 -3.93
C ILE A 136 -17.10 5.71 -5.05
N LEU A 137 -16.80 6.37 -6.17
CA LEU A 137 -16.01 5.78 -7.26
C LEU A 137 -14.63 5.31 -6.79
N SER A 138 -13.97 6.11 -5.96
CA SER A 138 -12.68 5.75 -5.36
C SER A 138 -12.80 4.51 -4.46
N MET A 139 -13.86 4.42 -3.66
CA MET A 139 -14.10 3.27 -2.78
C MET A 139 -14.46 2.01 -3.57
N THR A 140 -15.30 2.10 -4.60
CA THR A 140 -15.66 0.92 -5.42
C THR A 140 -14.45 0.38 -6.16
N LEU A 141 -13.61 1.24 -6.73
CA LEU A 141 -12.35 0.83 -7.35
C LEU A 141 -11.39 0.19 -6.34
N SER A 142 -11.28 0.75 -5.13
CA SER A 142 -10.48 0.15 -4.06
C SER A 142 -10.97 -1.25 -3.70
N LYS A 143 -12.30 -1.45 -3.62
CA LYS A 143 -12.89 -2.76 -3.29
C LYS A 143 -12.66 -3.78 -4.41
N VAL A 144 -12.89 -3.39 -5.66
CA VAL A 144 -12.64 -4.25 -6.82
C VAL A 144 -11.17 -4.66 -6.90
N ALA A 145 -10.25 -3.72 -6.69
CA ALA A 145 -8.82 -4.00 -6.76
C ALA A 145 -8.35 -4.90 -5.60
N THR A 146 -8.90 -4.70 -4.40
CA THR A 146 -8.61 -5.55 -3.23
C THR A 146 -9.14 -6.98 -3.42
N ASN A 147 -10.36 -7.13 -3.95
CA ASN A 147 -10.94 -8.44 -4.25
C ASN A 147 -10.14 -9.20 -5.32
N LYS A 148 -9.70 -8.49 -6.37
CA LYS A 148 -8.82 -9.07 -7.41
C LYS A 148 -7.48 -9.53 -6.83
N LEU A 149 -6.88 -8.73 -5.94
CA LEU A 149 -5.64 -9.10 -5.27
C LEU A 149 -5.83 -10.31 -4.35
N GLY A 150 -6.94 -10.38 -3.61
CA GLY A 150 -7.29 -11.52 -2.77
C GLY A 150 -7.45 -12.81 -3.58
N ALA A 151 -8.19 -12.76 -4.69
CA ALA A 151 -8.36 -13.90 -5.58
C ALA A 151 -7.02 -14.34 -6.22
N LEU A 152 -6.14 -13.41 -6.57
CA LEU A 152 -4.82 -13.75 -7.10
C LEU A 152 -3.92 -14.36 -6.01
N HIS A 153 -3.94 -13.80 -4.81
CA HIS A 153 -3.23 -14.33 -3.65
C HIS A 153 -3.69 -15.74 -3.29
N GLU A 154 -5.00 -15.99 -3.34
CA GLU A 154 -5.58 -17.31 -3.13
C GLU A 154 -5.13 -18.30 -4.21
N ARG A 155 -5.10 -17.91 -5.49
CA ARG A 155 -4.58 -18.76 -6.58
C ARG A 155 -3.09 -19.04 -6.46
N LEU A 156 -2.32 -18.08 -5.96
CA LEU A 156 -0.89 -18.22 -5.67
C LEU A 156 -0.62 -19.18 -4.52
N ILE A 157 -1.39 -19.08 -3.43
CA ILE A 157 -1.26 -19.97 -2.27
C ILE A 157 -1.80 -21.37 -2.61
N ALA A 158 -2.91 -21.46 -3.34
CA ALA A 158 -3.47 -22.75 -3.80
C ALA A 158 -2.54 -23.48 -4.79
N GLY A 159 -1.61 -22.77 -5.45
CA GLY A 159 -0.56 -23.34 -6.28
C GLY A 159 0.74 -23.67 -5.53
N HIS A 160 0.92 -23.18 -4.30
CA HIS A 160 2.12 -23.38 -3.47
C HIS A 160 1.84 -24.18 -2.19
N THR A 161 0.75 -24.94 -2.12
CA THR A 161 0.63 -25.98 -1.09
C THR A 161 1.70 -27.09 -1.23
N ASP A 162 2.47 -27.09 -2.31
CA ASP A 162 3.70 -27.88 -2.49
C ASP A 162 4.97 -27.22 -1.91
N ASP A 163 4.93 -25.99 -1.38
CA ASP A 163 6.12 -25.30 -0.85
C ASP A 163 6.67 -25.94 0.43
N LEU A 164 5.86 -26.60 1.25
CA LEU A 164 6.43 -27.34 2.40
C LEU A 164 7.31 -28.49 1.93
N VAL A 165 6.96 -29.12 0.81
CA VAL A 165 7.74 -30.19 0.21
C VAL A 165 8.99 -29.61 -0.46
N TYR A 166 8.87 -28.49 -1.18
CA TYR A 166 10.01 -27.80 -1.79
C TYR A 166 10.98 -27.22 -0.74
N VAL A 167 10.48 -26.51 0.26
CA VAL A 167 11.26 -25.97 1.39
C VAL A 167 11.95 -27.09 2.15
N ARG A 168 11.27 -28.22 2.37
CA ARG A 168 11.89 -29.42 2.96
C ARG A 168 12.92 -30.07 2.05
N GLN A 169 12.69 -30.14 0.74
CA GLN A 169 13.69 -30.65 -0.22
C GLN A 169 14.91 -29.74 -0.34
N VAL A 170 14.71 -28.43 -0.27
CA VAL A 170 15.77 -27.42 -0.24
C VAL A 170 16.54 -27.55 1.07
N PHE A 171 15.85 -27.60 2.21
CA PHE A 171 16.46 -27.81 3.53
C PHE A 171 17.34 -29.07 3.56
N ASN A 172 16.78 -30.22 3.17
CA ASN A 172 17.50 -31.50 3.12
C ASN A 172 18.62 -31.54 2.07
N ARG A 173 18.58 -30.68 1.04
CA ARG A 173 19.65 -30.60 0.05
C ARG A 173 20.88 -29.85 0.58
N TYR A 174 20.65 -28.88 1.46
CA TYR A 174 21.71 -28.01 1.97
C TYR A 174 22.21 -28.40 3.36
N ASP A 175 21.41 -29.13 4.14
CA ASP A 175 21.81 -29.83 5.36
C ASP A 175 22.71 -31.01 4.98
N LYS A 176 24.02 -30.77 4.83
CA LYS A 176 24.97 -31.77 4.32
C LYS A 176 25.37 -32.78 5.38
N ASP A 177 25.27 -32.41 6.64
CA ASP A 177 25.57 -33.26 7.78
C ASP A 177 24.31 -33.95 8.35
N ASP A 178 23.14 -33.73 7.73
CA ASP A 178 21.83 -34.32 8.03
C ASP A 178 21.49 -34.17 9.52
N ASN A 179 21.93 -33.05 10.10
CA ASN A 179 21.86 -32.80 11.53
C ASN A 179 20.51 -32.19 11.94
N GLY A 180 19.66 -31.83 10.97
CA GLY A 180 18.36 -31.20 11.14
C GLY A 180 18.40 -29.68 11.29
N TYR A 181 19.54 -29.05 11.03
CA TYR A 181 19.80 -27.61 11.15
C TYR A 181 20.71 -27.11 10.04
N LEU A 182 20.47 -25.89 9.56
CA LEU A 182 21.37 -25.23 8.61
C LEU A 182 22.41 -24.38 9.34
N SER A 183 23.69 -24.65 9.08
CA SER A 183 24.78 -23.78 9.51
C SER A 183 24.85 -22.50 8.64
N PRO A 184 25.51 -21.42 9.13
CA PRO A 184 25.70 -20.20 8.34
C PRO A 184 26.36 -20.43 6.98
N ALA A 185 27.29 -21.39 6.91
CA ALA A 185 28.00 -21.74 5.69
C ALA A 185 27.11 -22.48 4.67
N GLU A 186 26.20 -23.32 5.15
CA GLU A 186 25.22 -24.04 4.33
C GLU A 186 24.13 -23.10 3.83
N LEU A 187 23.65 -22.19 4.67
CA LEU A 187 22.71 -21.15 4.28
C LEU A 187 23.31 -20.21 3.21
N ALA A 188 24.57 -19.81 3.37
CA ALA A 188 25.27 -18.99 2.37
C ALA A 188 25.42 -19.71 1.02
N SER A 189 25.64 -21.03 1.05
CA SER A 189 25.68 -21.85 -0.16
C SER A 189 24.30 -21.95 -0.81
N ALA A 190 23.26 -22.14 -0.01
CA ALA A 190 21.87 -22.20 -0.46
C ALA A 190 21.41 -20.91 -1.14
N CYS A 191 21.68 -19.75 -0.53
CA CYS A 191 21.33 -18.44 -1.08
C CYS A 191 22.08 -18.13 -2.38
N LYS A 192 23.33 -18.58 -2.51
CA LYS A 192 24.15 -18.39 -3.71
C LYS A 192 23.65 -19.25 -4.88
N GLU A 193 23.27 -20.49 -4.61
CA GLU A 193 22.74 -21.42 -5.62
C GLU A 193 21.29 -21.07 -6.04
N MET A 194 20.51 -20.46 -5.14
CA MET A 194 19.19 -19.90 -5.43
C MET A 194 19.21 -18.57 -6.22
N GLY A 195 20.38 -18.03 -6.55
CA GLY A 195 20.53 -16.84 -7.40
C GLY A 195 20.24 -15.51 -6.70
N SER A 196 20.05 -15.52 -5.38
CA SER A 196 19.96 -14.30 -4.59
C SER A 196 21.38 -13.81 -4.26
N GLY A 197 21.80 -12.73 -4.93
CA GLY A 197 23.13 -12.13 -4.78
C GLY A 197 23.34 -11.40 -3.45
N PHE A 198 23.04 -12.03 -2.31
CA PHE A 198 23.33 -11.48 -1.00
C PHE A 198 24.85 -11.52 -0.74
N THR A 199 25.38 -10.42 -0.23
CA THR A 199 26.77 -10.36 0.22
C THR A 199 26.95 -11.15 1.52
N THR A 200 28.17 -11.61 1.79
CA THR A 200 28.47 -12.41 2.99
C THR A 200 28.08 -11.71 4.29
N SER A 201 28.17 -10.37 4.34
CA SER A 201 27.72 -9.55 5.46
C SER A 201 26.20 -9.50 5.63
N GLU A 202 25.44 -9.46 4.53
CA GLU A 202 23.97 -9.48 4.57
C GLU A 202 23.45 -10.85 4.98
N LEU A 203 24.13 -11.92 4.56
CA LEU A 203 23.78 -13.29 4.95
C LEU A 203 23.96 -13.53 6.46
N VAL A 204 25.02 -12.99 7.07
CA VAL A 204 25.22 -13.06 8.51
C VAL A 204 24.13 -12.29 9.25
N ALA A 205 23.77 -11.09 8.79
CA ALA A 205 22.68 -10.32 9.40
C ALA A 205 21.30 -10.98 9.25
N ILE A 206 21.05 -11.65 8.11
CA ILE A 206 19.82 -12.43 7.89
C ILE A 206 19.81 -13.68 8.76
N PHE A 207 20.96 -14.35 8.91
CA PHE A 207 21.11 -15.51 9.79
C PHE A 207 20.79 -15.14 11.24
N ASP A 208 21.43 -14.10 11.77
CA ASP A 208 21.20 -13.59 13.13
C ASP A 208 19.74 -13.11 13.34
N TYR A 209 19.06 -12.72 12.26
CA TYR A 209 17.66 -12.28 12.33
C TYR A 209 16.66 -13.44 12.34
N ILE A 210 16.99 -14.55 11.68
CA ILE A 210 16.11 -15.73 11.60
C ILE A 210 16.33 -16.65 12.80
N ASP A 211 17.56 -16.69 13.33
CA ASP A 211 17.96 -17.41 14.53
C ASP A 211 17.34 -16.76 15.79
N ALA A 212 16.06 -17.06 16.04
CA ALA A 212 15.30 -16.45 17.12
C ALA A 212 15.61 -17.07 18.49
N ASP A 213 16.10 -18.31 18.49
CA ASP A 213 16.53 -19.02 19.70
C ASP A 213 17.99 -18.75 20.07
N GLY A 214 18.77 -18.10 19.18
CA GLY A 214 20.17 -17.74 19.39
C GLY A 214 21.07 -18.97 19.45
N GLY A 215 20.64 -20.08 18.84
CA GLY A 215 21.33 -21.36 18.85
C GLY A 215 22.57 -21.42 17.97
N GLY A 216 22.80 -20.40 17.12
CA GLY A 216 23.87 -20.38 16.14
C GLY A 216 23.66 -21.38 14.99
N LYS A 217 22.45 -21.93 14.88
CA LYS A 217 22.03 -22.92 13.89
C LYS A 217 20.56 -22.71 13.58
N LEU A 218 20.19 -22.82 12.31
CA LEU A 218 18.84 -22.47 11.86
C LEU A 218 17.98 -23.74 11.74
N SER A 219 16.94 -23.85 12.57
CA SER A 219 16.06 -25.02 12.57
C SER A 219 15.15 -25.05 11.34
N TYR A 220 14.67 -26.24 10.97
CA TYR A 220 13.70 -26.39 9.87
C TYR A 220 12.46 -25.50 10.07
N THR A 221 11.98 -25.35 11.31
CA THR A 221 10.82 -24.50 11.63
C THR A 221 11.09 -23.02 11.41
N GLU A 222 12.29 -22.53 11.72
CA GLU A 222 12.68 -21.14 11.48
C GLU A 222 12.92 -20.89 9.99
N PHE A 223 13.53 -21.85 9.30
CA PHE A 223 13.70 -21.84 7.86
C PHE A 223 12.34 -21.82 7.14
N GLU A 224 11.41 -22.69 7.54
CA GLU A 224 10.05 -22.74 7.01
C GLU A 224 9.31 -21.43 7.29
N ALA A 225 9.41 -20.88 8.50
CA ALA A 225 8.74 -19.63 8.85
C ALA A 225 9.25 -18.43 8.04
N PHE A 226 10.57 -18.40 7.77
CA PHE A 226 11.21 -17.42 6.89
C PHE A 226 10.78 -17.59 5.43
N PHE A 227 10.84 -18.82 4.90
CA PHE A 227 10.51 -19.12 3.49
C PHE A 227 9.02 -18.98 3.17
N THR A 228 8.15 -19.40 4.08
CA THR A 228 6.68 -19.31 3.91
C THR A 228 6.14 -17.93 4.29
N GLY A 229 6.98 -17.00 4.75
CA GLY A 229 6.61 -15.65 5.16
C GLY A 229 5.64 -15.60 6.35
N LYS A 230 5.53 -16.69 7.13
CA LYS A 230 4.67 -16.77 8.33
C LYS A 230 5.25 -16.04 9.54
N THR A 231 6.52 -15.65 9.50
CA THR A 231 7.06 -14.66 10.44
C THR A 231 6.32 -13.33 10.27
N LYS A 232 5.62 -12.87 11.32
CA LYS A 232 5.20 -11.46 11.42
C LYS A 232 6.46 -10.61 11.40
N VAL A 233 6.80 -10.09 10.23
CA VAL A 233 7.94 -9.20 10.08
C VAL A 233 7.65 -7.93 10.86
N ASN A 234 8.28 -7.78 12.03
CA ASN A 234 8.28 -6.53 12.77
C ASN A 234 9.30 -5.60 12.11
N PHE A 235 8.86 -4.96 11.03
CA PHE A 235 9.60 -3.89 10.33
C PHE A 235 9.91 -2.67 11.21
N SER A 236 9.51 -2.65 12.49
CA SER A 236 9.86 -1.60 13.44
C SER A 236 11.33 -1.64 13.88
N ALA A 237 12.03 -2.76 13.72
CA ALA A 237 13.43 -2.91 14.15
C ALA A 237 14.46 -2.51 13.08
N VAL A 238 14.05 -2.38 11.81
CA VAL A 238 14.95 -2.08 10.67
C VAL A 238 15.03 -0.57 10.39
N ALA A 239 14.51 0.26 11.28
CA ALA A 239 14.44 1.72 11.13
C ALA A 239 15.24 2.48 12.22
N LEU A 240 16.42 1.96 12.58
CA LEU A 240 17.46 2.77 13.23
C LEU A 240 18.53 3.14 12.21
#